data_AF-A0ABD5AZ42-F1
#
_entry.id   AF-A0ABD5AZ42-F1
#
_cell.length_a   1.000
_cell.length_b   1.000
_cell.length_c   1.000
_cell.angle_alpha   90.00
_cell.angle_beta   90.00
_cell.angle_gamma   90.00
#
_symmetry.space_group_name_H-M   'P 1'
#
loop_
_entity.id
_entity.type
_entity.pdbx_description
1 polymer ?
#
loop_
_entity_poly.entity_id
_entity_poly.type
_entity_poly.pdbx_seq_one_letter_code
_entity_poly.pdbx_strand_id
1 'polypeptide(L)'
;MEDINVGETVTPHDHRDPLPVLRIDEPTLEMTFKVNNSPFAGREGDYVTARQIQERLDQQLETDVSLKVTPTDQPDSWVVAGRGELHLSILIENMRREGFELQVSKPQVILREIDGVLSEPFERVQCEVPSENAGAVIESLGARKGEMLDMMTTDNGLTRLIFMVPARGMIG
;
A
#
# COMPACT_ATOMS: atom_id res chain seq x y z
N MET A 1 -4.03 23.28 -21.25
CA MET A 1 -3.17 22.48 -20.35
C MET A 1 -4.11 21.57 -19.61
N GLU A 2 -4.51 20.51 -20.29
CA GLU A 2 -5.19 19.36 -19.68
C GLU A 2 -4.13 18.25 -19.75
N ASP A 3 -3.98 17.47 -18.68
CA ASP A 3 -2.88 16.51 -18.44
C ASP A 3 -1.57 17.13 -17.90
N ILE A 4 -1.63 17.79 -16.73
CA ILE A 4 -0.42 18.04 -15.90
C ILE A 4 -0.33 16.93 -14.87
N ASN A 5 0.75 16.17 -14.88
CA ASN A 5 0.98 15.07 -13.94
C ASN A 5 1.84 15.51 -12.74
N VAL A 6 1.69 14.79 -11.63
CA VAL A 6 2.55 14.98 -10.46
C VAL A 6 4.01 14.66 -10.83
N GLY A 7 4.90 15.62 -10.60
CA GLY A 7 6.33 15.49 -10.93
C GLY A 7 6.75 16.18 -12.24
N GLU A 8 5.80 16.76 -12.99
CA GLU A 8 6.11 17.59 -14.16
C GLU A 8 6.48 19.02 -13.77
N THR A 9 7.38 19.64 -14.56
CA THR A 9 7.78 21.04 -14.36
C THR A 9 7.15 21.91 -15.45
N VAL A 10 6.28 22.84 -15.05
CA VAL A 10 5.73 23.85 -15.96
C VAL A 10 6.75 24.96 -16.16
N THR A 11 7.17 25.18 -17.40
CA THR A 11 8.18 26.19 -17.77
C THR A 11 7.65 27.17 -18.82
N PRO A 12 8.19 28.42 -18.88
CA PRO A 12 7.92 29.34 -19.98
C PRO A 12 8.31 28.74 -21.33
N HIS A 13 7.58 29.08 -22.40
CA HIS A 13 7.81 28.51 -23.73
C HIS A 13 9.24 28.76 -24.26
N ASP A 14 9.81 29.91 -23.90
CA ASP A 14 11.14 30.42 -24.27
C ASP A 14 12.27 29.98 -23.33
N HIS A 15 11.95 29.37 -22.19
CA HIS A 15 12.95 28.93 -21.21
C HIS A 15 12.55 27.59 -20.58
N ARG A 16 12.95 26.49 -21.23
CA ARG A 16 12.62 25.11 -20.84
C ARG A 16 13.74 24.47 -20.03
N ASP A 17 13.85 24.84 -18.75
CA ASP A 17 14.70 24.16 -17.77
C ASP A 17 13.83 23.33 -16.80
N PRO A 18 13.61 22.03 -17.07
CA PRO A 18 12.80 21.18 -16.20
C PRO A 18 13.58 20.83 -14.92
N LEU A 19 12.86 20.72 -13.80
CA LEU A 19 13.45 20.17 -12.58
C LEU A 19 13.71 18.66 -12.74
N PRO A 20 14.63 18.09 -11.94
CA PRO A 20 14.83 16.65 -11.90
C PRO A 20 13.52 15.91 -11.63
N VAL A 21 13.31 14.81 -12.36
CA VAL A 21 12.10 13.99 -12.23
C VAL A 21 12.00 13.45 -10.80
N LEU A 22 10.83 13.63 -10.19
CA LEU A 22 10.55 13.08 -8.87
C LEU A 22 10.56 11.55 -8.94
N ARG A 23 11.41 10.89 -8.15
CA ARG A 23 11.36 9.43 -8.02
C ARG A 23 10.18 9.06 -7.13
N ILE A 24 9.16 8.44 -7.70
CA ILE A 24 8.03 7.89 -6.96
C ILE A 24 8.38 6.46 -6.57
N ASP A 25 8.30 6.14 -5.27
CA ASP A 25 8.50 4.76 -4.84
C ASP A 25 7.37 3.88 -5.35
N GLU A 26 7.78 2.73 -5.86
CA GLU A 26 6.89 1.76 -6.48
C GLU A 26 6.10 0.98 -5.43
N PRO A 27 4.91 0.44 -5.79
CA PRO A 27 4.11 -0.35 -4.86
C PRO A 27 4.82 -1.64 -4.43
N THR A 28 4.55 -2.08 -3.21
CA THR A 28 5.18 -3.23 -2.55
C THR A 28 4.17 -4.35 -2.26
N LEU A 29 2.88 -4.01 -2.17
CA LEU A 29 1.77 -4.92 -1.92
C LEU A 29 0.70 -4.76 -2.98
N GLU A 30 0.04 -5.85 -3.31
CA GLU A 30 -1.11 -5.90 -4.21
C GLU A 30 -2.25 -6.74 -3.64
N MET A 31 -3.47 -6.38 -4.01
CA MET A 31 -4.67 -7.19 -3.76
C MET A 31 -5.67 -7.01 -4.89
N THR A 32 -6.56 -7.97 -5.04
CA THR A 32 -7.62 -7.92 -6.04
C THR A 32 -8.85 -7.26 -5.47
N PHE A 33 -9.31 -6.18 -6.11
CA PHE A 33 -10.61 -5.57 -5.86
C PHE A 33 -11.61 -6.19 -6.83
N LYS A 34 -12.81 -6.49 -6.35
CA LYS A 34 -13.86 -7.10 -7.14
C LYS A 34 -15.23 -6.54 -6.78
N VAL A 35 -16.13 -6.49 -7.76
CA VAL A 35 -17.55 -6.19 -7.51
C VAL A 35 -18.14 -7.20 -6.51
N ASN A 36 -18.95 -6.71 -5.57
CA ASN A 36 -19.67 -7.59 -4.65
C ASN A 36 -20.71 -8.44 -5.40
N ASN A 37 -20.49 -9.74 -5.49
CA ASN A 37 -21.41 -10.71 -6.10
C ASN A 37 -22.10 -11.62 -5.06
N SER A 38 -22.05 -11.24 -3.78
CA SER A 38 -22.67 -12.01 -2.69
C SER A 38 -24.20 -11.88 -2.69
N PRO A 39 -24.94 -12.76 -1.97
CA PRO A 39 -26.39 -12.65 -1.81
C PRO A 39 -26.89 -11.35 -1.15
N PHE A 40 -25.98 -10.56 -0.59
CA PHE A 40 -26.27 -9.29 0.07
C PHE A 40 -25.85 -8.08 -0.76
N ALA A 41 -25.40 -8.27 -2.01
CA ALA A 41 -24.98 -7.18 -2.88
C ALA A 41 -26.10 -6.14 -3.08
N GLY A 42 -25.76 -4.86 -2.89
CA GLY A 42 -26.65 -3.71 -3.08
C GLY A 42 -27.68 -3.54 -1.96
N ARG A 43 -27.43 -4.09 -0.76
CA ARG A 43 -28.30 -3.90 0.40
C ARG A 43 -27.86 -2.78 1.32
N GLU A 44 -26.57 -2.46 1.35
CA GLU A 44 -25.97 -1.51 2.29
C GLU A 44 -25.26 -0.34 1.60
N GLY A 45 -24.87 -0.47 0.33
CA GLY A 45 -24.21 0.57 -0.45
C GLY A 45 -24.90 0.91 -1.77
N ASP A 46 -24.67 2.14 -2.20
CA ASP A 46 -25.26 2.75 -3.39
C ASP A 46 -24.41 2.52 -4.66
N TYR A 47 -23.11 2.26 -4.48
CA TYR A 47 -22.14 2.09 -5.57
C TYR A 47 -21.63 0.65 -5.65
N VAL A 48 -22.24 -0.15 -6.52
CA VAL A 48 -21.98 -1.61 -6.61
C VAL A 48 -21.59 -2.08 -8.01
N THR A 49 -21.65 -1.21 -9.02
CA THR A 49 -21.37 -1.62 -10.41
C THR A 49 -19.87 -1.54 -10.72
N ALA A 50 -19.42 -2.37 -11.65
CA ALA A 50 -18.02 -2.36 -12.09
C ALA A 50 -17.58 -0.98 -12.60
N ARG A 51 -18.45 -0.29 -13.34
CA ARG A 51 -18.18 1.06 -13.86
C ARG A 51 -17.94 2.07 -12.74
N GLN A 52 -18.78 2.07 -11.70
CA GLN A 52 -18.63 2.99 -10.57
C GLN A 52 -17.32 2.75 -9.83
N ILE A 53 -16.94 1.48 -9.60
CA ILE A 53 -15.69 1.12 -8.94
C ILE A 53 -14.49 1.54 -9.80
N GLN A 54 -14.50 1.24 -11.11
CA GLN A 54 -13.46 1.68 -12.04
C GLN A 54 -13.28 3.21 -12.01
N GLU A 55 -14.36 3.97 -12.16
CA GLU A 55 -14.32 5.44 -12.13
C GLU A 55 -13.72 5.98 -10.83
N ARG A 56 -14.03 5.33 -9.69
CA ARG A 56 -13.48 5.73 -8.39
C ARG A 56 -12.00 5.39 -8.24
N LEU A 57 -11.56 4.25 -8.78
CA LEU A 57 -10.16 3.86 -8.81
C LEU A 57 -9.35 4.78 -9.73
N ASP A 58 -9.90 5.17 -10.87
CA ASP A 58 -9.27 6.12 -11.79
C ASP A 58 -9.11 7.50 -11.16
N GLN A 59 -10.15 8.01 -10.48
CA GLN A 59 -10.05 9.23 -9.68
C GLN A 59 -8.96 9.14 -8.60
N GLN A 60 -8.74 7.96 -8.01
CA GLN A 60 -7.67 7.78 -7.04
C GLN A 60 -6.29 7.89 -7.69
N LEU A 61 -6.11 7.36 -8.91
CA LEU A 61 -4.84 7.43 -9.65
C LEU A 61 -4.42 8.87 -9.99
N GLU A 62 -5.37 9.79 -10.15
CA GLU A 62 -5.07 11.22 -10.38
C GLU A 62 -4.40 11.88 -9.17
N THR A 63 -4.69 11.39 -7.96
CA THR A 63 -4.22 11.99 -6.70
C THR A 63 -3.10 11.19 -6.02
N ASP A 64 -3.08 9.87 -6.22
CA ASP A 64 -2.11 8.97 -5.61
C ASP A 64 -1.17 8.35 -6.65
N VAL A 65 0.00 8.97 -6.79
CA VAL A 65 1.07 8.52 -7.67
C VAL A 65 1.64 7.13 -7.34
N SER A 66 1.40 6.64 -6.13
CA SER A 66 1.96 5.38 -5.66
C SER A 66 1.01 4.19 -5.82
N LEU A 67 -0.24 4.46 -6.16
CA LEU A 67 -1.24 3.45 -6.48
C LEU A 67 -1.07 3.02 -7.94
N LYS A 68 -1.19 1.72 -8.21
CA LYS A 68 -1.31 1.18 -9.56
C LYS A 68 -2.55 0.30 -9.63
N VAL A 69 -3.39 0.51 -10.65
CA VAL A 69 -4.59 -0.29 -10.89
C VAL A 69 -4.44 -0.96 -12.24
N THR A 70 -4.57 -2.28 -12.26
CA THR A 70 -4.46 -3.09 -13.49
C THR A 70 -5.74 -3.91 -13.67
N PRO A 71 -6.44 -3.80 -14.80
CA PRO A 71 -7.57 -4.67 -15.11
C PRO A 71 -7.15 -6.13 -15.17
N THR A 72 -8.02 -7.03 -14.71
CA THR A 72 -7.80 -8.48 -14.84
C THR A 72 -8.40 -9.03 -16.15
N ASP A 73 -8.39 -10.34 -16.32
CA ASP A 73 -9.16 -11.04 -17.35
C ASP A 73 -10.67 -10.97 -17.11
N GLN A 74 -11.10 -10.58 -15.91
CA GLN A 74 -12.50 -10.40 -15.55
C GLN A 74 -12.88 -8.91 -15.56
N PRO A 75 -14.01 -8.52 -16.18
CA PRO A 75 -14.41 -7.12 -16.31
C PRO A 75 -14.89 -6.50 -14.99
N ASP A 76 -15.09 -7.31 -13.95
CA ASP A 76 -15.55 -6.92 -12.62
C ASP A 76 -14.44 -6.96 -11.57
N SER A 77 -13.17 -7.05 -11.99
CA SER A 77 -12.03 -7.26 -11.09
C SER A 77 -10.74 -6.57 -11.53
N TRP A 78 -10.02 -6.03 -10.55
CA TRP A 78 -8.79 -5.24 -10.72
C TRP A 78 -7.73 -5.67 -9.73
N VAL A 79 -6.48 -5.74 -10.17
CA VAL A 79 -5.32 -5.79 -9.26
C VAL A 79 -4.98 -4.36 -8.87
N VAL A 80 -5.08 -4.07 -7.58
CA VAL A 80 -4.74 -2.78 -6.99
C VAL A 80 -3.49 -2.95 -6.15
N ALA A 81 -2.44 -2.24 -6.55
CA ALA A 81 -1.13 -2.27 -5.92
C ALA A 81 -0.82 -0.92 -5.25
N GLY A 82 -0.30 -0.97 -4.03
CA GLY A 82 0.01 0.21 -3.22
C GLY A 82 1.30 0.04 -2.42
N ARG A 83 1.68 1.10 -1.69
CA ARG A 83 2.93 1.16 -0.88
C ARG A 83 2.95 0.26 0.34
N GLY A 84 1.81 -0.20 0.80
CA GLY A 84 1.66 -0.87 2.09
C GLY A 84 0.22 -1.32 2.31
N GLU A 85 0.00 -2.20 3.28
CA GLU A 85 -1.34 -2.67 3.65
C GLU A 85 -2.22 -1.49 4.09
N LEU A 86 -1.70 -0.62 4.95
CA LEU A 86 -2.42 0.55 5.46
C LEU A 86 -2.88 1.49 4.35
N HIS A 87 -2.07 1.69 3.30
CA HIS A 87 -2.45 2.53 2.17
C HIS A 87 -3.72 1.94 1.50
N LEU A 88 -3.71 0.65 1.18
CA LEU A 88 -4.85 -0.02 0.55
C LEU A 88 -6.07 -0.06 1.49
N SER A 89 -5.87 -0.25 2.79
CA SER A 89 -6.95 -0.21 3.79
C SER A 89 -7.62 1.17 3.88
N ILE A 90 -6.85 2.26 3.79
CA ILE A 90 -7.41 3.62 3.79
C ILE A 90 -8.29 3.83 2.55
N LEU A 91 -7.84 3.38 1.38
CA LEU A 91 -8.63 3.48 0.15
C LEU A 91 -9.96 2.73 0.30
N ILE A 92 -9.92 1.49 0.77
CA ILE A 92 -11.11 0.65 0.98
C ILE A 92 -12.06 1.31 1.99
N GLU A 93 -11.54 1.80 3.11
CA GLU A 93 -12.37 2.44 4.15
C GLU A 93 -13.00 3.75 3.67
N ASN A 94 -12.29 4.54 2.86
CA ASN A 94 -12.85 5.73 2.23
C ASN A 94 -13.97 5.37 1.25
N MET A 95 -13.73 4.40 0.36
CA MET A 95 -14.76 3.89 -0.54
C MET A 95 -15.98 3.36 0.23
N ARG A 96 -15.77 2.65 1.35
CA ARG A 96 -16.88 2.17 2.20
C ARG A 96 -17.69 3.33 2.78
N ARG A 97 -17.05 4.41 3.23
CA ARG A 97 -17.73 5.63 3.73
C ARG A 97 -18.45 6.41 2.63
N GLU A 98 -17.94 6.33 1.41
CA GLU A 98 -18.57 6.88 0.22
C GLU A 98 -19.77 6.04 -0.26
N GLY A 99 -20.02 4.86 0.33
CA GLY A 99 -21.16 3.99 0.01
C GLY A 99 -20.87 2.91 -1.04
N PHE A 100 -19.59 2.61 -1.31
CA PHE A 100 -19.21 1.51 -2.20
C PHE A 100 -19.34 0.16 -1.52
N GLU A 101 -19.83 -0.83 -2.27
CA GLU A 101 -19.70 -2.25 -1.91
C GLU A 101 -18.74 -2.96 -2.86
N LEU A 102 -17.68 -3.53 -2.29
CA LEU A 102 -16.71 -4.32 -3.02
C LEU A 102 -16.19 -5.48 -2.17
N GLN A 103 -15.61 -6.47 -2.85
CA GLN A 103 -14.87 -7.56 -2.26
C GLN A 103 -13.37 -7.33 -2.51
N VAL A 104 -12.54 -7.76 -1.56
CA VAL A 104 -11.08 -7.68 -1.69
C VAL A 104 -10.44 -9.02 -1.37
N SER A 105 -9.36 -9.35 -2.07
CA SER A 105 -8.55 -10.53 -1.76
C SER A 105 -7.57 -10.26 -0.61
N LYS A 106 -6.93 -11.32 -0.10
CA LYS A 106 -5.81 -11.17 0.83
C LYS A 106 -4.65 -10.43 0.14
N PRO A 107 -4.02 -9.42 0.79
CA PRO A 107 -2.84 -8.76 0.25
C PRO A 107 -1.68 -9.74 0.05
N GLN A 108 -0.93 -9.55 -1.04
CA GLN A 108 0.27 -10.29 -1.39
C GLN A 108 1.42 -9.32 -1.68
N VAL A 109 2.65 -9.74 -1.38
CA VAL A 109 3.86 -8.98 -1.73
C VAL A 109 4.16 -9.07 -3.21
N ILE A 110 4.59 -7.96 -3.78
CA ILE A 110 5.04 -7.89 -5.16
C ILE A 110 6.49 -8.36 -5.21
N LEU A 111 6.70 -9.56 -5.74
CA LEU A 111 8.03 -10.11 -5.97
C LEU A 111 8.65 -9.47 -7.21
N ARG A 112 9.97 -9.24 -7.16
CA ARG A 112 10.72 -8.64 -8.27
C ARG A 112 11.99 -9.40 -8.54
N GLU A 113 12.39 -9.46 -9.79
CA GLU A 113 13.70 -10.01 -10.16
C GLU A 113 14.72 -8.87 -10.17
N ILE A 114 15.75 -9.00 -9.33
CA ILE A 114 16.87 -8.06 -9.24
C ILE A 114 18.13 -8.87 -9.49
N ASP A 115 18.87 -8.53 -10.55
CA ASP A 115 20.10 -9.23 -10.96
C ASP A 115 19.94 -10.76 -11.12
N GLY A 116 18.78 -11.21 -11.62
CA GLY A 116 18.47 -12.64 -11.79
C GLY A 116 17.99 -13.34 -10.51
N VAL A 117 17.81 -12.60 -9.41
CA VAL A 117 17.37 -13.13 -8.12
C VAL A 117 15.98 -12.63 -7.78
N LEU A 118 15.06 -13.57 -7.54
CA LEU A 118 13.72 -13.26 -7.04
C LEU A 118 13.82 -12.68 -5.63
N SER A 119 13.34 -11.45 -5.46
CA SER A 119 13.48 -10.63 -4.27
C SER A 119 12.11 -10.16 -3.79
N GLU A 120 11.93 -10.12 -2.46
CA GLU A 120 10.74 -9.56 -1.79
C GLU A 120 11.09 -8.22 -1.11
N PRO A 121 10.12 -7.30 -0.94
CA PRO A 121 10.37 -6.04 -0.26
C PRO A 121 10.58 -6.23 1.25
N PHE A 122 11.46 -5.43 1.84
CA PHE A 122 11.71 -5.37 3.28
C PHE A 122 11.36 -3.99 3.83
N GLU A 123 10.85 -3.98 5.06
CA GLU A 123 10.50 -2.78 5.80
C GLU A 123 11.40 -2.62 7.04
N ARG A 124 11.79 -1.38 7.30
CA ARG A 124 12.48 -1.01 8.54
C ARG A 124 11.42 -0.68 9.59
N VAL A 125 11.22 -1.60 10.53
CA VAL A 125 10.23 -1.44 11.60
C VAL A 125 10.92 -0.83 12.82
N GLN A 126 10.36 0.26 13.32
CA GLN A 126 10.76 0.85 14.58
C GLN A 126 9.57 0.83 15.53
N CYS A 127 9.75 0.24 16.71
CA CYS A 127 8.74 0.24 17.75
C CYS A 127 9.34 0.68 19.09
N GLU A 128 8.54 1.37 19.89
CA GLU A 128 8.85 1.73 21.27
C GLU A 128 7.80 1.11 22.18
N VAL A 129 8.27 0.32 23.13
CA VAL A 129 7.41 -0.45 24.03
C VAL A 129 7.93 -0.35 25.46
N PRO A 130 7.09 -0.55 26.49
CA PRO A 130 7.57 -0.72 27.86
C PRO A 130 8.61 -1.84 27.91
N SER A 131 9.68 -1.65 28.68
CA SER A 131 10.81 -2.60 28.72
C SER A 131 10.40 -4.02 29.14
N GLU A 132 9.34 -4.14 29.93
CA GLU A 132 8.72 -5.42 30.31
C GLU A 132 8.07 -6.17 29.14
N ASN A 133 7.62 -5.46 28.09
CA ASN A 133 7.01 -6.03 26.90
C ASN A 133 8.01 -6.26 25.75
N ALA A 134 9.25 -5.79 25.88
CA ALA A 134 10.25 -5.89 24.81
C ALA A 134 10.45 -7.35 24.36
N GLY A 135 10.54 -8.29 25.30
CA GLY A 135 10.70 -9.72 24.99
C GLY A 135 9.60 -10.28 24.08
N ALA A 136 8.33 -9.94 24.36
CA ALA A 136 7.19 -10.41 23.57
C ALA A 136 7.19 -9.82 22.14
N VAL A 137 7.61 -8.57 21.99
CA VAL A 137 7.70 -7.90 20.67
C VAL A 137 8.83 -8.50 19.84
N ILE A 138 9.97 -8.80 20.47
CA ILE A 138 11.11 -9.45 19.82
C ILE A 138 10.74 -10.84 19.34
N GLU A 139 10.05 -11.63 20.17
CA GLU A 139 9.58 -12.96 19.79
C GLU A 139 8.60 -12.90 18.61
N SER A 140 7.63 -11.98 18.66
CA SER A 140 6.65 -11.78 17.59
C SER A 140 7.29 -11.39 16.26
N LEU A 141 8.20 -10.41 16.27
CA LEU A 141 8.90 -9.97 15.05
C LEU A 141 9.90 -11.04 14.55
N GLY A 142 10.57 -11.76 15.46
CA GLY A 142 11.44 -12.88 15.10
C GLY A 142 10.70 -14.02 14.42
N ALA A 143 9.51 -14.39 14.91
CA ALA A 143 8.64 -15.37 14.26
C ALA A 143 8.22 -14.95 12.84
N ARG A 144 8.10 -13.64 12.60
CA ARG A 144 7.81 -13.02 11.29
C ARG A 144 9.06 -12.82 10.41
N LYS A 145 10.18 -13.48 10.73
CA LYS A 145 11.48 -13.38 10.03
C LYS A 145 12.12 -11.98 10.11
N GLY A 146 11.78 -11.21 11.14
CA GLY A 146 12.42 -9.95 11.43
C GLY A 146 13.83 -10.14 12.01
N GLU A 147 14.79 -9.40 11.47
CA GLU A 147 16.15 -9.31 11.99
C GLU A 147 16.30 -8.03 12.80
N MET A 148 16.68 -8.15 14.07
CA MET A 148 16.94 -6.98 14.92
C MET A 148 18.21 -6.29 14.47
N LEU A 149 18.11 -5.00 14.16
CA LEU A 149 19.24 -4.14 13.85
C LEU A 149 19.77 -3.42 15.08
N ASP A 150 18.88 -2.98 15.98
CA ASP A 150 19.24 -2.15 17.13
C ASP A 150 18.22 -2.29 18.26
N MET A 151 18.70 -2.09 19.49
CA MET A 151 17.91 -2.05 20.71
C MET A 151 18.49 -0.98 21.64
N MET A 152 17.65 -0.04 22.05
CA MET A 152 18.02 1.01 22.99
C MET A 152 16.97 1.12 24.08
N THR A 153 17.37 0.91 25.33
CA THR A 153 16.53 1.20 26.50
C THR A 153 16.73 2.65 26.90
N THR A 154 15.64 3.39 27.02
CA THR A 154 15.63 4.80 27.43
C THR A 154 15.36 4.92 28.93
N ASP A 155 15.87 5.97 29.55
CA ASP A 155 15.78 6.19 31.02
C ASP A 155 14.35 6.30 31.56
N ASN A 156 13.37 6.52 30.68
CA ASN A 156 11.94 6.57 30.98
C ASN A 156 11.27 5.18 31.05
N GLY A 157 12.04 4.08 31.00
CA GLY A 157 11.52 2.71 31.09
C GLY A 157 10.97 2.14 29.79
N LEU A 158 11.10 2.85 28.67
CA LEU A 158 10.79 2.34 27.34
C LEU A 158 12.01 1.68 26.70
N THR A 159 11.77 0.75 25.78
CA THR A 159 12.78 0.16 24.92
C THR A 159 12.38 0.40 23.47
N ARG A 160 13.26 1.06 22.73
CA ARG A 160 13.18 1.21 21.28
C ARG A 160 13.84 0.01 20.62
N LEU A 161 13.14 -0.61 19.70
CA LEU A 161 13.63 -1.71 18.88
C LEU A 161 13.59 -1.31 17.41
N ILE A 162 14.62 -1.69 16.67
CA ILE A 162 14.70 -1.50 15.22
C ILE A 162 14.92 -2.85 14.57
N PHE A 163 14.06 -3.19 13.61
CA PHE A 163 14.13 -4.43 12.85
C PHE A 163 14.13 -4.17 11.34
N MET A 164 14.69 -5.10 10.59
CA MET A 164 14.38 -5.31 9.17
C MET A 164 13.47 -6.52 9.05
N VAL A 165 12.28 -6.33 8.48
CA VAL A 165 11.28 -7.39 8.37
C VAL A 165 10.82 -7.50 6.92
N PRO A 166 10.70 -8.70 6.33
CA PRO A 166 10.09 -8.84 5.02
C PRO A 166 8.64 -8.34 5.09
N ALA A 167 8.20 -7.57 4.09
CA ALA A 167 6.85 -6.97 4.08
C ALA A 167 5.75 -8.03 4.25
N ARG A 168 5.98 -9.24 3.73
CA ARG A 168 5.09 -10.41 3.90
C ARG A 168 4.90 -10.80 5.37
N GLY A 169 5.94 -10.67 6.18
CA GLY A 169 5.89 -10.92 7.62
C GLY A 169 5.11 -9.86 8.38
N MET A 170 4.97 -8.66 7.81
CA MET A 170 4.22 -7.55 8.39
C MET A 170 2.73 -7.55 8.04
N ILE A 171 2.28 -8.45 7.15
CA ILE A 171 0.86 -8.59 6.83
C ILE A 171 0.12 -9.20 8.03
N GLY A 172 -0.97 -8.55 8.46
CA GLY A 172 -1.79 -8.92 9.62
C GLY A 172 -1.09 -8.69 10.96
#